data_AF-A0A191HX46-F1
#
_entry.id   AF-A0A191HX46-F1
#
_cell.length_a   1.000
_cell.length_b   1.000
_cell.length_c   1.000
_cell.angle_alpha   90.00
_cell.angle_beta   90.00
_cell.angle_gamma   90.00
#
_symmetry.space_group_name_H-M   'P 1'
#
loop_
_entity.id
_entity.type
_entity.pdbx_description
1 polymer ?
#
loop_
_entity_poly.entity_id
_entity_poly.type
_entity_poly.pdbx_seq_one_letter_code
_entity_poly.pdbx_strand_id
1 'polypeptide(L)'
;MILGQIGLDISPCIGNCQFCVFGENQAIFTEQSLTDEEIIAEAKALTDDGDLYALFLMAMHTYDKEKMIRIIDLVRGAIPSHTQIWVNVGDTDTETFNLFRDAGANGAYHVCRVARRC
;
A
#
# COMPACT_ATOMS: atom_id res chain seq x y z
N MET A 1 5.64 4.36 -18.94
CA MET A 1 5.59 4.54 -17.47
C MET A 1 4.97 3.29 -16.88
N ILE A 2 5.72 2.54 -16.08
CA ILE A 2 5.26 1.31 -15.44
C ILE A 2 4.96 1.60 -13.97
N LEU A 3 3.79 1.16 -13.52
CA LEU A 3 3.35 1.25 -12.13
C LEU A 3 3.10 -0.16 -11.61
N GLY A 4 3.52 -0.45 -10.40
CA GLY A 4 3.38 -1.75 -9.75
C GLY A 4 2.84 -1.60 -8.34
N GLN A 5 2.19 -2.62 -7.80
CA GLN A 5 1.61 -2.56 -6.47
C GLN A 5 1.84 -3.86 -5.71
N ILE A 6 2.19 -3.75 -4.43
CA ILE A 6 2.26 -4.85 -3.48
C ILE A 6 1.10 -4.69 -2.49
N GLY A 7 0.26 -5.72 -2.37
CA GLY A 7 -0.70 -5.82 -1.27
C GLY A 7 0.01 -6.35 -0.04
N LEU A 8 0.16 -5.52 0.99
CA LEU A 8 0.86 -5.89 2.22
C LEU A 8 0.09 -6.94 3.02
N ASP A 9 -1.23 -6.84 2.96
CA ASP A 9 -2.18 -7.77 3.56
C ASP A 9 -3.48 -7.78 2.74
N ILE A 10 -4.25 -8.86 2.91
CA ILE A 10 -5.61 -8.97 2.43
C ILE A 10 -6.47 -9.49 3.57
N SER A 11 -7.63 -8.88 3.77
CA SER A 11 -8.64 -9.30 4.73
C SER A 11 -10.03 -8.88 4.26
N PRO A 12 -11.11 -9.51 4.73
CA PRO A 12 -12.46 -8.98 4.56
C PRO A 12 -12.52 -7.55 5.11
N CYS A 13 -12.72 -6.59 4.20
CA CYS A 13 -12.53 -5.18 4.45
C CYS A 13 -13.85 -4.50 4.83
N ILE A 14 -13.88 -3.91 6.03
CA ILE A 14 -15.02 -3.16 6.57
C ILE A 14 -15.41 -1.93 5.73
N GLY A 15 -14.52 -1.48 4.86
CA GLY A 15 -14.83 -0.43 3.89
C GLY A 15 -15.97 -0.82 2.94
N ASN A 16 -16.21 -2.12 2.76
CA ASN A 16 -17.36 -2.74 2.09
C ASN A 16 -17.81 -2.01 0.81
N CYS A 17 -16.81 -1.61 0.00
CA CYS A 17 -17.04 -1.00 -1.29
C CYS A 17 -17.70 -2.03 -2.21
N GLN A 18 -18.87 -1.72 -2.75
CA GLN A 18 -19.68 -2.69 -3.51
C GLN A 18 -19.01 -3.24 -4.78
N PHE A 19 -17.99 -2.54 -5.27
CA PHE A 19 -17.19 -2.94 -6.44
C PHE A 19 -15.90 -3.70 -6.06
N CYS A 20 -15.52 -3.74 -4.78
CA CYS A 20 -14.24 -4.26 -4.34
C CYS A 20 -14.37 -5.72 -3.91
N VAL A 21 -13.54 -6.59 -4.48
CA VAL A 21 -13.49 -8.03 -4.13
C VAL A 21 -13.10 -8.29 -2.68
N PHE A 22 -12.44 -7.33 -2.03
CA PHE A 22 -12.04 -7.42 -0.63
C PHE A 22 -13.15 -7.00 0.34
N GLY A 23 -14.26 -6.42 -0.11
CA GLY A 23 -15.30 -5.96 0.81
C GLY A 23 -15.88 -7.11 1.65
N GLU A 24 -16.19 -6.84 2.92
CA GLU A 24 -16.58 -7.87 3.90
C GLU A 24 -17.76 -8.76 3.47
N ASN A 25 -18.67 -8.23 2.63
CA ASN A 25 -19.84 -8.98 2.14
C ASN A 25 -19.56 -9.78 0.85
N GLN A 26 -18.42 -9.55 0.20
CA GLN A 26 -18.05 -10.14 -1.09
C GLN A 26 -16.81 -11.04 -0.98
N ALA A 27 -15.98 -10.84 0.03
CA ALA A 27 -14.73 -11.58 0.23
C ALA A 27 -15.00 -13.08 0.47
N ILE A 28 -14.31 -13.94 -0.29
CA ILE A 28 -14.41 -15.41 -0.21
C ILE A 28 -13.05 -16.07 0.10
N PHE A 29 -12.05 -15.28 0.48
CA PHE A 29 -10.68 -15.72 0.74
C PHE A 29 -10.34 -15.60 2.24
N THR A 30 -9.28 -16.28 2.64
CA THR A 30 -8.72 -16.19 3.99
C THR A 30 -7.79 -14.99 4.10
N GLU A 31 -7.76 -14.37 5.27
CA GLU A 31 -6.81 -13.31 5.60
C GLU A 31 -5.35 -13.79 5.44
N GLN A 32 -4.53 -12.94 4.84
CA GLN A 32 -3.10 -13.18 4.62
C GLN A 32 -2.34 -11.86 4.78
N SER A 33 -1.08 -11.96 5.19
CA SER A 33 -0.17 -10.82 5.30
C SER A 33 1.21 -11.27 4.88
N LEU A 34 1.91 -10.40 4.15
CA LEU A 34 3.30 -10.63 3.78
C LEU A 34 4.22 -10.36 4.98
N THR A 35 5.29 -11.14 5.09
CA THR A 35 6.41 -10.83 6.00
C THR A 35 7.28 -9.71 5.42
N ASP A 36 8.15 -9.15 6.26
CA ASP A 36 9.10 -8.12 5.82
C ASP A 36 10.04 -8.65 4.71
N GLU A 37 10.45 -9.92 4.78
CA GLU A 37 11.27 -10.58 3.76
C GLU A 37 10.52 -10.74 2.43
N GLU A 38 9.25 -11.14 2.48
CA GLU A 38 8.40 -11.27 1.30
C GLU A 38 8.18 -9.90 0.64
N ILE A 39 7.89 -8.87 1.43
CA ILE A 39 7.72 -7.50 0.94
C ILE A 39 8.99 -7.02 0.21
N ILE A 40 10.17 -7.24 0.79
CA ILE A 40 11.45 -6.86 0.16
C ILE A 40 11.67 -7.65 -1.13
N ALA A 41 11.38 -8.96 -1.13
CA ALA A 41 11.56 -9.80 -2.29
C ALA A 41 10.68 -9.34 -3.47
N GLU A 42 9.40 -9.07 -3.21
CA GLU A 42 8.47 -8.54 -4.21
C GLU A 42 8.87 -7.14 -4.69
N ALA A 43 9.29 -6.27 -3.77
CA ALA A 43 9.72 -4.92 -4.11
C ALA A 43 10.95 -4.92 -5.03
N LYS A 44 11.91 -5.82 -4.79
CA LYS A 44 13.07 -6.02 -5.68
C LYS A 44 12.65 -6.63 -7.00
N ALA A 45 11.84 -7.69 -7.00
CA ALA A 45 11.37 -8.33 -8.21
C ALA A 45 10.65 -7.34 -9.17
N LEU A 46 9.91 -6.39 -8.61
CA LEU A 46 9.25 -5.33 -9.40
C LEU A 46 10.19 -4.21 -9.87
N THR A 47 11.34 -4.02 -9.22
CA THR A 47 12.24 -2.87 -9.47
C THR A 47 13.58 -3.22 -10.10
N ASP A 48 13.97 -4.49 -10.14
CA ASP A 48 15.28 -4.95 -10.61
C ASP A 48 15.57 -4.58 -12.07
N ASP A 49 14.56 -4.52 -12.94
CA ASP A 49 14.70 -4.11 -14.35
C ASP A 49 14.89 -2.58 -14.52
N GLY A 50 14.65 -1.77 -13.48
CA GLY A 50 14.81 -0.32 -13.50
C GLY A 50 13.72 0.48 -14.23
N ASP A 51 12.76 -0.19 -14.87
CA ASP A 51 11.68 0.47 -15.61
C ASP A 51 10.49 0.91 -14.74
N LEU A 52 10.46 0.48 -13.47
CA LEU A 52 9.38 0.79 -12.55
C LEU A 52 9.45 2.25 -12.08
N TYR A 53 8.50 3.05 -12.54
CA TYR A 53 8.40 4.46 -12.17
C TYR A 53 7.88 4.64 -10.74
N ALA A 54 6.84 3.90 -10.35
CA ALA A 54 6.27 3.96 -9.02
C ALA A 54 5.82 2.59 -8.50
N LEU A 55 6.19 2.31 -7.26
CA LEU A 55 5.76 1.17 -6.47
C LEU A 55 4.71 1.63 -5.45
N PHE A 56 3.54 1.03 -5.51
CA PHE A 56 2.45 1.28 -4.58
C PHE A 56 2.48 0.24 -3.46
N LEU A 57 2.46 0.70 -2.21
CA LEU A 57 2.31 -0.13 -1.03
C LEU A 57 0.85 -0.03 -0.58
N MET A 58 0.12 -1.13 -0.73
CA MET A 58 -1.32 -1.19 -0.53
C MET A 58 -1.67 -1.89 0.76
N ALA A 59 -2.52 -1.26 1.57
CA ALA A 59 -3.12 -1.84 2.76
C ALA A 59 -4.65 -1.83 2.67
N MET A 60 -5.32 -2.60 3.53
CA MET A 60 -6.78 -2.57 3.64
C MET A 60 -7.29 -1.22 4.19
N HIS A 61 -8.62 -1.05 4.26
CA HIS A 61 -9.22 0.22 4.69
C HIS A 61 -8.76 0.66 6.09
N THR A 62 -8.58 -0.30 6.98
CA THR A 62 -7.98 -0.12 8.30
C THR A 62 -6.62 -0.78 8.31
N TYR A 63 -5.63 -0.10 8.85
CA TYR A 63 -4.25 -0.57 8.87
C TYR A 63 -3.49 0.04 10.06
N ASP A 64 -2.38 -0.61 10.42
CA ASP A 64 -1.47 -0.14 11.46
C ASP A 64 -0.50 0.91 10.88
N LYS A 65 -0.54 2.12 11.44
CA LYS A 65 0.22 3.27 10.92
C LYS A 65 1.72 3.11 11.15
N GLU A 66 2.10 2.63 12.33
CA GLU A 66 3.48 2.39 12.74
C GLU A 66 4.11 1.28 11.88
N LYS A 67 3.38 0.19 11.64
CA LYS A 67 3.77 -0.86 10.70
C LYS A 67 3.97 -0.29 9.29
N MET A 68 3.07 0.57 8.82
CA MET A 68 3.17 1.19 7.50
C MET A 68 4.43 2.07 7.37
N ILE A 69 4.71 2.92 8.37
CA ILE A 69 5.93 3.74 8.42
C ILE A 69 7.18 2.86 8.33
N ARG A 70 7.23 1.78 9.12
CA ARG A 70 8.35 0.82 9.11
C ARG A 70 8.53 0.18 7.73
N ILE A 71 7.44 -0.25 7.10
CA ILE A 71 7.49 -0.91 5.79
C ILE A 71 7.96 0.08 4.71
N ILE A 72 7.52 1.34 4.74
CA ILE A 72 7.98 2.36 3.80
C ILE A 72 9.49 2.55 3.90
N ASP A 73 10.03 2.71 5.12
CA ASP A 73 11.47 2.86 5.37
C ASP A 73 12.26 1.64 4.90
N LEU A 74 11.76 0.44 5.23
CA LEU A 74 12.34 -0.84 4.83
C LEU A 74 12.43 -0.97 3.30
N VAL A 75 11.33 -0.73 2.60
CA VAL A 75 11.25 -0.80 1.14
C VAL A 75 12.13 0.28 0.52
N ARG A 76 12.15 1.48 1.08
CA ARG A 76 12.99 2.57 0.59
C ARG A 76 14.47 2.22 0.63
N GLY A 77 14.92 1.53 1.68
CA GLY A 77 16.28 1.01 1.79
C GLY A 77 16.61 -0.16 0.85
N ALA A 78 15.60 -0.83 0.29
CA ALA A 78 15.77 -2.05 -0.50
C ALA A 78 15.69 -1.86 -2.03
N ILE A 79 15.02 -0.81 -2.51
CA ILE A 79 14.77 -0.57 -3.95
C ILE A 79 15.55 0.65 -4.49
N PRO A 80 15.74 0.77 -5.82
CA PRO A 80 16.44 1.90 -6.44
C PRO A 80 15.82 3.27 -6.09
N SER A 81 16.67 4.26 -5.78
CA SER A 81 16.24 5.59 -5.30
C SER A 81 15.39 6.39 -6.30
N HIS A 82 15.44 6.04 -7.58
CA HIS A 82 14.66 6.70 -8.63
C HIS A 82 13.21 6.17 -8.72
N THR A 83 12.93 4.95 -8.23
CA THR A 83 11.56 4.43 -8.14
C THR A 83 10.84 5.15 -7.00
N GLN A 84 9.68 5.73 -7.33
CA GLN A 84 8.84 6.38 -6.33
C GLN A 84 8.10 5.36 -5.47
N ILE A 85 7.86 5.68 -4.21
CA ILE A 85 7.01 4.90 -3.31
C ILE A 85 5.70 5.67 -3.11
N TRP A 86 4.58 5.03 -3.38
CA TRP A 86 3.25 5.60 -3.18
C TRP A 86 2.47 4.76 -2.17
N VAL A 87 1.78 5.39 -1.23
CA VAL A 87 0.91 4.68 -0.30
C VAL A 87 -0.50 4.59 -0.87
N ASN A 88 -1.11 3.40 -0.82
CA ASN A 88 -2.50 3.17 -1.17
C ASN A 88 -3.20 2.59 0.07
N VAL A 89 -3.68 3.49 0.93
CA VAL A 89 -4.14 3.17 2.27
C VAL A 89 -5.52 3.79 2.52
N GLY A 90 -6.18 3.39 3.62
CA GLY A 90 -7.39 4.07 4.07
C GLY A 90 -7.14 5.54 4.46
N ASP A 91 -8.21 6.31 4.56
CA ASP A 91 -8.12 7.73 4.91
C ASP A 91 -7.45 7.91 6.29
N THR A 92 -6.51 8.85 6.36
CA THR A 92 -5.79 9.19 7.60
C THR A 92 -5.55 10.70 7.66
N ASP A 93 -5.12 11.18 8.83
CA ASP A 93 -4.79 12.58 9.05
C ASP A 93 -3.50 13.02 8.33
N THR A 94 -3.36 14.35 8.18
CA THR A 94 -2.20 14.98 7.53
C THR A 94 -0.88 14.69 8.26
N GLU A 95 -0.92 14.54 9.58
CA GLU A 95 0.27 14.23 10.38
C GLU A 95 0.84 12.86 10.01
N THR A 96 -0.02 11.86 9.87
CA THR A 96 0.34 10.52 9.42
C THR A 96 0.95 10.56 8.02
N PHE A 97 0.40 11.34 7.09
CA PHE A 97 1.00 11.48 5.75
C PHE A 97 2.37 12.16 5.76
N ASN A 98 2.59 13.12 6.67
CA ASN A 98 3.92 13.69 6.85
C ASN A 98 4.91 12.63 7.33
N LEU A 99 4.52 11.75 8.27
CA LEU A 99 5.35 10.64 8.73
C LEU A 99 5.67 9.65 7.59
N PHE A 100 4.71 9.34 6.71
CA PHE A 100 4.98 8.52 5.53
C PHE A 100 5.98 9.16 4.58
N ARG A 101 5.85 10.47 4.33
CA ARG A 101 6.82 11.21 3.52
C ARG A 101 8.21 11.13 4.14
N ASP A 102 8.32 11.35 5.44
CA ASP A 102 9.59 11.36 6.16
C ASP A 102 10.25 9.96 6.16
N ALA A 103 9.45 8.88 6.12
CA ALA A 103 9.92 7.50 5.94
C ALA A 103 10.34 7.17 4.49
N GLY A 104 10.00 8.01 3.51
CA GLY A 104 10.43 7.83 2.12
C GLY A 104 9.32 7.68 1.08
N ALA A 105 8.04 7.87 1.45
CA ALA A 105 6.95 7.92 0.48
C ALA A 105 6.98 9.24 -0.32
N ASN A 106 6.65 9.15 -1.61
CA ASN A 106 6.57 10.28 -2.53
C ASN A 106 5.14 10.81 -2.70
N GLY A 107 4.13 10.02 -2.36
CA GLY A 107 2.74 10.42 -2.49
C GLY A 107 1.76 9.39 -1.93
N ALA A 108 0.48 9.76 -1.97
CA ALA A 108 -0.63 8.90 -1.57
C ALA A 108 -1.65 8.82 -2.71
N TYR A 109 -2.17 7.62 -2.94
CA TYR A 109 -3.29 7.38 -3.84
C TYR A 109 -4.55 7.17 -3.02
N HIS A 110 -5.51 8.08 -3.19
CA HIS A 110 -6.83 7.99 -2.56
C HIS A 110 -7.92 8.05 -3.63
N VAL A 111 -8.83 7.09 -3.56
CA VAL A 111 -10.04 7.09 -4.38
C VAL A 111 -11.19 7.67 -3.58
N CYS A 112 -11.92 8.61 -4.20
CA CYS A 112 -13.24 9.00 -3.69
C CYS A 112 -14.18 7.80 -3.81
N ARG A 113 -14.68 7.30 -2.68
CA ARG A 113 -15.58 6.15 -2.64
C ARG A 113 -16.94 6.56 -3.19
N VAL A 114 -17.26 6.17 -4.42
CA VAL A 114 -18.46 6.61 -5.18
C VAL A 114 -19.80 6.03 -4.64
N ALA A 115 -19.83 5.45 -3.44
CA ALA A 115 -21.03 4.78 -2.91
C ALA A 115 -21.39 5.11 -1.45
N ARG A 116 -20.57 5.88 -0.72
CA ARG A 116 -20.92 6.36 0.62
C ARG A 116 -20.51 7.83 0.71
N ARG A 117 -21.49 8.70 0.99
CA ARG A 117 -21.28 10.14 1.19
C ARG A 117 -20.05 10.36 2.10
N CYS A 118 -19.07 11.08 1.58
CA CYS A 118 -17.97 11.66 2.36
C CYS A 118 -18.54 12.62 3.40
#